data_AF-A0A397ED02-F1
#
_entry.id   AF-A0A397ED02-F1
#
_cell.length_a   1.000
_cell.length_b   1.000
_cell.length_c   1.000
_cell.angle_alpha   90.00
_cell.angle_beta   90.00
_cell.angle_gamma   90.00
#
_symmetry.space_group_name_H-M   'P 1'
#
loop_
_entity.id
_entity.type
_entity.pdbx_description
1 polymer ?
#
loop_
_entity_poly.entity_id
_entity_poly.type
_entity_poly.pdbx_seq_one_letter_code
_entity_poly.pdbx_strand_id
1 'polypeptide(L)'
;QDNTRPQVPTCDQAVVEACKSNGWSMACGRYTFDTGCALLSVTVDLAPTWAGPRGLYKPKELDAAMQRVLDGMKGNAVAQDTRIPYNTLMKAVRARKAGVVTLRQRPGPKTVLPKMCEEDLVAWIGAKQQDGNPPDRQAVLVKATQLLRNVNPAQAAPTSGWYKRFRQRHPKLTR
;
A
#
# COMPACT_ATOMS: atom_id res chain seq x y z
N GLN A 1 50.54 1.31 -14.30
CA GLN A 1 49.17 0.79 -14.28
C GLN A 1 48.91 0.36 -12.84
N ASP A 2 48.18 1.18 -12.09
CA ASP A 2 47.77 0.84 -10.73
C ASP A 2 46.26 1.03 -10.65
N ASN A 3 45.56 -0.01 -10.24
CA ASN A 3 44.12 -0.22 -10.44
C ASN A 3 43.44 -0.16 -9.07
N THR A 4 43.18 1.04 -8.56
CA THR A 4 42.54 1.23 -7.25
C THR A 4 41.02 1.24 -7.42
N ARG A 5 40.40 0.08 -7.18
CA ARG A 5 38.95 -0.11 -7.09
C ARG A 5 38.36 0.76 -5.96
N PRO A 6 37.25 1.49 -6.16
CA PRO A 6 36.60 2.24 -5.09
C PRO A 6 35.97 1.28 -4.07
N GLN A 7 36.30 1.49 -2.79
CA GLN A 7 35.68 0.83 -1.64
C GLN A 7 34.19 1.18 -1.59
N VAL A 8 33.33 0.16 -1.66
CA VAL A 8 31.89 0.27 -1.47
C VAL A 8 31.62 0.42 0.03
N PRO A 9 30.76 1.34 0.50
CA PRO A 9 30.44 1.41 1.92
C PRO A 9 29.77 0.10 2.37
N THR A 10 30.50 -0.67 3.16
CA THR A 10 29.98 -1.78 3.96
C THR A 10 28.77 -1.29 4.76
N CYS A 11 27.69 -2.07 4.76
CA CYS A 11 26.51 -1.81 5.56
C CYS A 11 26.93 -1.51 7.00
N ASP A 12 26.62 -0.30 7.45
CA ASP A 12 26.93 0.22 8.76
C ASP A 12 26.53 -0.80 9.84
N GLN A 13 27.47 -1.17 10.71
CA GLN A 13 27.28 -2.18 11.75
C GLN A 13 26.08 -1.83 12.65
N ALA A 14 25.77 -0.54 12.78
CA ALA A 14 24.60 -0.03 13.49
C ALA A 14 23.26 -0.46 12.86
N VAL A 15 23.20 -0.62 11.54
CA VAL A 15 22.00 -1.10 10.83
C VAL A 15 21.77 -2.60 11.07
N VAL A 16 22.86 -3.38 11.16
CA VAL A 16 22.81 -4.82 11.42
C VAL A 16 22.37 -5.09 12.87
N GLU A 17 22.82 -4.29 13.83
CA GLU A 17 22.39 -4.40 15.24
C GLU A 17 20.92 -3.99 15.45
N ALA A 18 20.46 -2.93 14.77
CA ALA A 18 19.06 -2.50 14.82
C ALA A 18 18.08 -3.53 14.24
N CYS A 19 18.51 -4.37 13.29
CA CYS A 19 17.69 -5.47 12.78
C CYS A 19 17.55 -6.63 13.78
N LYS A 20 18.55 -6.88 14.63
CA LYS A 20 18.51 -7.97 15.63
C LYS A 20 17.54 -7.69 16.77
N SER A 21 17.34 -6.44 17.19
CA SER A 21 16.39 -6.10 18.28
C SER A 21 14.92 -6.20 17.88
N ASN A 22 14.61 -6.27 16.58
CA ASN A 22 13.25 -6.35 16.05
C ASN A 22 12.83 -7.78 15.63
N GLY A 23 13.64 -8.80 15.95
CA GLY A 23 13.29 -10.20 15.73
C GLY A 23 13.32 -10.67 14.27
N TRP A 24 14.03 -9.97 13.39
CA TRP A 24 14.15 -10.35 11.97
C TRP A 24 15.55 -10.90 11.70
N SER A 25 15.63 -12.22 11.48
CA SER A 25 16.86 -12.90 11.06
C SER A 25 17.01 -12.78 9.54
N MET A 26 17.96 -11.98 9.07
CA MET A 26 18.44 -12.07 7.69
C MET A 26 19.50 -13.18 7.64
N ALA A 27 19.09 -14.36 7.16
CA ALA A 27 20.04 -15.39 6.78
C ALA A 27 20.70 -14.99 5.45
N CYS A 28 21.96 -14.55 5.51
CA CYS A 28 22.84 -14.49 4.36
C CYS A 28 23.04 -15.93 3.84
N GLY A 29 22.47 -16.23 2.66
CA GLY A 29 22.58 -17.55 2.04
C GLY A 29 24.04 -17.91 1.73
N ARG A 30 24.53 -18.98 2.37
CA ARG A 30 25.64 -19.79 1.87
C ARG A 30 25.01 -21.05 1.29
N TYR A 31 25.02 -21.14 -0.04
CA TYR A 31 24.61 -22.35 -0.74
C TYR A 31 25.73 -23.40 -0.56
N THR A 32 25.46 -24.47 0.18
CA THR A 32 26.23 -25.72 0.12
C THR A 32 25.33 -26.76 -0.53
N PHE A 33 25.80 -27.29 -1.66
CA PHE A 33 25.21 -28.42 -2.37
C PHE A 33 25.56 -29.68 -1.58
N ASP A 34 24.57 -30.48 -1.19
CA ASP A 34 24.84 -31.83 -0.72
C ASP A 34 23.91 -32.83 -1.42
N THR A 35 24.55 -33.86 -1.94
CA THR A 35 24.05 -34.94 -2.78
C THR A 35 23.70 -36.12 -1.89
N GLY A 36 22.47 -36.65 -1.99
CA GLY A 36 22.12 -37.87 -1.28
C GLY A 36 20.78 -38.45 -1.69
N CYS A 37 20.84 -39.51 -2.51
CA CYS A 37 19.75 -40.43 -2.84
C CYS A 37 18.95 -40.91 -1.62
N ALA A 38 17.63 -40.99 -1.76
CA ALA A 38 16.89 -42.25 -1.59
C ALA A 38 15.41 -42.08 -1.98
N LEU A 39 14.95 -42.99 -2.84
CA LEU A 39 13.57 -43.18 -3.27
C LEU A 39 12.64 -43.49 -2.09
N LEU A 40 11.64 -42.63 -1.88
CA LEU A 40 10.36 -42.99 -1.29
C LEU A 40 9.28 -42.30 -2.11
N SER A 41 8.48 -43.11 -2.82
CA SER A 41 7.27 -42.67 -3.50
C SER A 41 6.21 -42.30 -2.45
N VAL A 42 6.36 -41.13 -1.85
CA VAL A 42 5.24 -40.46 -1.20
C VAL A 42 4.47 -39.78 -2.32
N THR A 43 3.25 -40.23 -2.57
CA THR A 43 2.25 -39.38 -3.24
C THR A 43 2.06 -38.15 -2.37
N VAL A 44 2.85 -37.12 -2.65
CA VAL A 44 2.57 -35.76 -2.21
C VAL A 44 1.29 -35.38 -2.92
N ASP A 45 0.18 -35.48 -2.21
CA ASP A 45 -0.96 -34.61 -2.46
C ASP A 45 -0.39 -33.20 -2.60
N LEU A 46 -0.41 -32.69 -3.82
CA LEU A 46 -0.01 -31.34 -4.15
C LEU A 46 -1.00 -30.40 -3.47
N ALA A 47 -0.80 -30.16 -2.18
CA ALA A 47 -1.38 -29.04 -1.47
C ALA A 47 -1.00 -27.79 -2.28
N PRO A 48 -1.96 -27.00 -2.78
CA PRO A 48 -1.65 -25.88 -3.65
C PRO A 48 -0.74 -24.93 -2.89
N THR A 49 0.42 -24.66 -3.48
CA THR A 49 1.34 -23.65 -3.01
C THR A 49 0.55 -22.36 -2.84
N TRP A 50 0.49 -21.85 -1.61
CA TRP A 50 -0.34 -20.72 -1.20
C TRP A 50 0.10 -19.38 -1.81
N ALA A 51 0.99 -19.39 -2.80
CA ALA A 51 1.37 -18.26 -3.62
C ALA A 51 0.51 -18.20 -4.91
N GLY A 52 -0.81 -18.08 -4.75
CA GLY A 52 -1.71 -17.81 -5.87
C GLY A 52 -1.52 -16.37 -6.42
N PRO A 53 -1.75 -16.13 -7.72
CA PRO A 53 -1.64 -14.80 -8.31
C PRO A 53 -2.58 -13.80 -7.61
N ARG A 54 -2.05 -12.61 -7.32
CA ARG A 54 -2.76 -11.51 -6.64
C ARG A 54 -4.01 -11.10 -7.42
N GLY A 55 -5.17 -11.67 -7.10
CA GLY A 55 -6.45 -11.29 -7.73
C GLY A 55 -7.60 -12.31 -7.65
N LEU A 56 -7.58 -13.29 -6.75
CA LEU A 56 -8.39 -14.51 -6.90
C LEU A 56 -9.88 -14.43 -6.50
N TYR A 57 -10.39 -13.30 -5.99
CA TYR A 57 -11.81 -13.22 -5.58
C TYR A 57 -12.42 -11.86 -5.90
N LYS A 58 -13.61 -11.89 -6.52
CA LYS A 58 -14.38 -10.67 -6.81
C LYS A 58 -15.00 -10.15 -5.51
N PRO A 59 -15.18 -8.81 -5.36
CA PRO A 59 -15.83 -8.24 -4.17
C PRO A 59 -17.20 -8.87 -3.87
N LYS A 60 -18.01 -9.12 -4.91
CA LYS A 60 -19.33 -9.76 -4.78
C LYS A 60 -19.26 -11.18 -4.21
N GLU A 61 -18.23 -11.95 -4.56
CA GLU A 61 -18.02 -13.31 -4.07
C GLU A 61 -17.61 -13.29 -2.59
N LEU A 62 -16.81 -12.30 -2.19
CA LEU A 62 -16.48 -12.07 -0.78
C LEU A 62 -17.73 -11.67 0.03
N ASP A 63 -18.59 -10.81 -0.51
CA ASP A 63 -19.83 -10.40 0.16
C ASP A 63 -20.77 -11.60 0.38
N ALA A 64 -20.95 -12.45 -0.63
CA ALA A 64 -21.74 -13.67 -0.51
C ALA A 64 -21.13 -14.67 0.50
N ALA A 65 -19.80 -14.83 0.49
CA ALA A 65 -19.10 -15.67 1.45
C ALA A 65 -19.24 -15.15 2.89
N MET A 66 -19.17 -13.83 3.08
CA MET A 66 -19.38 -13.20 4.38
C MET A 66 -20.79 -13.45 4.90
N GLN A 67 -21.82 -13.32 4.06
CA GLN A 67 -23.21 -13.58 4.46
C GLN A 67 -23.37 -15.01 4.98
N ARG A 68 -22.83 -16.01 4.29
CA ARG A 68 -22.87 -17.41 4.77
C ARG A 68 -22.26 -17.61 6.16
N VAL A 69 -21.19 -16.88 6.49
CA VAL A 69 -20.59 -16.93 7.83
C VAL A 69 -21.45 -16.21 8.87
N LEU A 70 -22.15 -15.13 8.48
CA LEU A 70 -23.12 -14.45 9.34
C LEU A 70 -24.37 -15.32 9.57
N ASP A 71 -24.79 -16.09 8.57
CA ASP A 71 -25.89 -17.07 8.62
C ASP A 71 -25.55 -18.30 9.49
N GLY A 72 -24.34 -18.36 10.05
CA GLY A 72 -23.91 -19.38 11.01
C GLY A 72 -23.04 -20.50 10.44
N MET A 73 -22.67 -20.46 9.16
CA MET A 73 -21.74 -21.44 8.59
C MET A 73 -20.32 -21.28 9.15
N LYS A 74 -19.59 -22.40 9.28
CA LYS A 74 -18.21 -22.39 9.74
C LYS A 74 -17.30 -21.69 8.72
N GLY A 75 -16.54 -20.68 9.17
CA GLY A 75 -15.67 -19.89 8.28
C GLY A 75 -14.63 -20.71 7.50
N ASN A 76 -14.15 -21.83 8.05
CA ASN A 76 -13.23 -22.73 7.35
C ASN A 76 -13.88 -23.44 6.16
N ALA A 77 -15.13 -23.89 6.30
CA ALA A 77 -15.87 -24.54 5.21
C ALA A 77 -16.14 -23.54 4.09
N VAL A 78 -16.62 -22.34 4.45
CA VAL A 78 -16.89 -21.28 3.47
C VAL A 78 -15.61 -20.85 2.72
N ALA A 79 -14.47 -20.79 3.40
CA ALA A 79 -13.18 -20.46 2.79
C ALA A 79 -12.73 -21.51 1.77
N GLN A 80 -12.93 -22.80 2.07
CA GLN A 80 -12.63 -23.90 1.16
C GLN A 80 -13.54 -23.87 -0.08
N ASP A 81 -14.85 -23.70 0.12
CA ASP A 81 -15.84 -23.69 -0.96
C ASP A 81 -15.64 -22.52 -1.92
N THR A 82 -15.31 -21.33 -1.39
CA THR A 82 -15.21 -20.09 -2.17
C THR A 82 -13.79 -19.84 -2.68
N ARG A 83 -12.81 -20.67 -2.29
CA ARG A 83 -11.38 -20.44 -2.52
C ARG A 83 -10.90 -19.06 -2.06
N ILE A 84 -11.57 -18.47 -1.07
CA ILE A 84 -11.17 -17.22 -0.43
C ILE A 84 -10.33 -17.59 0.80
N PRO A 85 -9.11 -17.03 0.95
CA PRO A 85 -8.30 -17.30 2.13
C PRO A 85 -9.07 -16.95 3.42
N TYR A 86 -9.11 -17.89 4.37
CA TYR A 86 -9.84 -17.76 5.64
C TYR A 86 -9.60 -16.41 6.34
N ASN A 87 -8.33 -15.97 6.42
CA ASN A 87 -7.97 -14.69 7.04
C ASN A 87 -8.64 -13.48 6.37
N THR A 88 -8.82 -13.52 5.05
CA THR A 88 -9.53 -12.47 4.31
C THR A 88 -11.01 -12.47 4.65
N LEU A 89 -11.64 -13.64 4.60
CA LEU A 89 -13.06 -13.81 4.91
C LEU A 89 -13.37 -13.33 6.34
N MET A 90 -12.61 -13.80 7.32
CA MET A 90 -12.83 -13.44 8.73
C MET A 90 -12.51 -11.98 9.02
N LYS A 91 -11.51 -11.37 8.36
CA LYS A 91 -11.26 -9.93 8.47
C LYS A 91 -12.46 -9.12 7.99
N ALA A 92 -13.09 -9.54 6.90
CA ALA A 92 -14.26 -8.88 6.34
C ALA A 92 -15.51 -9.09 7.22
N VAL A 93 -15.73 -10.30 7.75
CA VAL A 93 -16.79 -10.59 8.74
C VAL A 93 -16.63 -9.74 10.00
N ARG A 94 -15.40 -9.62 10.53
CA ARG A 94 -15.11 -8.77 11.71
C ARG A 94 -15.42 -7.30 11.43
N ALA A 95 -14.99 -6.78 10.28
CA ALA A 95 -15.29 -5.41 9.87
C ALA A 95 -16.81 -5.16 9.78
N ARG A 96 -17.56 -6.13 9.22
CA ARG A 96 -19.02 -6.04 9.12
C ARG A 96 -19.71 -6.11 10.49
N LYS A 97 -19.28 -7.00 11.39
CA LYS A 97 -19.78 -7.05 12.78
C LYS A 97 -19.50 -5.75 13.53
N ALA A 98 -18.35 -5.12 13.26
CA ALA A 98 -18.00 -3.81 13.82
C ALA A 98 -18.76 -2.63 13.19
N GLY A 99 -19.68 -2.87 12.24
CA GLY A 99 -20.42 -1.81 11.55
C GLY A 99 -19.58 -1.02 10.52
N VAL A 100 -18.31 -1.38 10.32
CA VAL A 100 -17.40 -0.67 9.43
C VAL A 100 -17.62 -1.14 8.00
N VAL A 101 -18.44 -0.41 7.25
CA VAL A 101 -18.54 -0.56 5.80
C VAL A 101 -17.25 -0.02 5.18
N THR A 102 -16.23 -0.87 5.10
CA THR A 102 -14.97 -0.48 4.47
C THR A 102 -15.15 -0.57 2.96
N LEU A 103 -15.35 0.57 2.30
CA LEU A 103 -15.08 0.63 0.86
C LEU A 103 -13.61 0.22 0.68
N ARG A 104 -13.36 -0.84 -0.08
CA ARG A 104 -12.03 -1.40 -0.33
C ARG A 104 -11.22 -0.42 -1.17
N GLN A 105 -10.79 0.67 -0.55
CA GLN A 105 -9.94 1.68 -1.16
C GLN A 105 -8.51 1.35 -0.77
N ARG A 106 -7.67 1.11 -1.78
CA ARG A 106 -6.23 1.01 -1.56
C ARG A 106 -5.75 2.39 -1.13
N PRO A 107 -5.13 2.55 0.05
CA PRO A 107 -4.54 3.83 0.42
C PRO A 107 -3.53 4.22 -0.66
N GLY A 108 -3.72 5.38 -1.28
CA GLY A 108 -2.78 5.90 -2.26
C GLY A 108 -1.42 6.22 -1.60
N PRO A 109 -0.37 6.46 -2.39
CA PRO A 109 0.89 7.00 -1.88
C PRO A 109 0.63 8.25 -1.05
N LYS A 110 1.39 8.43 0.05
CA LYS A 110 1.32 9.64 0.89
C LYS A 110 1.43 10.88 0.00
N THR A 111 0.60 11.86 0.30
CA THR A 111 0.48 13.07 -0.50
C THR A 111 1.75 13.91 -0.34
N VAL A 112 2.20 14.56 -1.41
CA VAL A 112 3.40 15.41 -1.39
C VAL A 112 3.22 16.56 -0.38
N LEU A 113 1.99 17.07 -0.29
CA LEU A 113 1.61 18.12 0.65
C LEU A 113 0.88 17.50 1.85
N PRO A 114 1.17 17.93 3.09
CA PRO A 114 0.39 17.56 4.26
C PRO A 114 -1.07 17.99 4.13
N LYS A 115 -1.98 17.26 4.79
CA LYS A 115 -3.43 17.50 4.67
C LYS A 115 -3.84 18.94 5.01
N MET A 116 -3.26 19.53 6.07
CA MET A 116 -3.57 20.89 6.50
C MET A 116 -3.25 21.91 5.40
N CYS A 117 -2.05 21.87 4.83
CA CYS A 117 -1.67 22.77 3.74
C CYS A 117 -2.48 22.53 2.46
N GLU A 118 -2.98 21.31 2.26
CA GLU A 118 -3.86 21.02 1.15
C GLU A 118 -5.25 21.64 1.33
N GLU A 119 -5.78 21.64 2.57
CA GLU A 119 -7.03 22.33 2.92
C GLU A 119 -6.90 23.85 2.76
N ASP A 120 -5.76 24.45 3.15
CA ASP A 120 -5.48 25.87 2.92
C ASP A 120 -5.45 26.21 1.42
N LEU A 121 -4.86 25.34 0.61
CA LEU A 121 -4.83 25.50 -0.84
C LEU A 121 -6.24 25.43 -1.44
N VAL A 122 -7.08 24.51 -0.96
CA VAL A 122 -8.49 24.39 -1.37
C VAL A 122 -9.26 25.66 -1.00
N ALA A 123 -9.08 26.19 0.20
CA ALA A 123 -9.72 27.43 0.65
C ALA A 123 -9.28 28.62 -0.21
N TRP A 124 -8.00 28.72 -0.54
CA TRP A 124 -7.48 29.77 -1.43
C TRP A 124 -8.05 29.67 -2.85
N ILE A 125 -8.17 28.45 -3.41
CA ILE A 125 -8.82 28.25 -4.72
C ILE A 125 -10.29 28.66 -4.65
N GLY A 126 -11.01 28.26 -3.60
CA GLY A 126 -12.42 28.61 -3.41
C GLY A 126 -12.63 30.13 -3.32
N ALA A 127 -11.79 30.84 -2.58
CA ALA A 127 -11.82 32.30 -2.52
C ALA A 127 -11.58 32.93 -3.91
N LYS A 128 -10.61 32.42 -4.67
CA LYS A 128 -10.32 32.90 -6.03
C LYS A 128 -11.48 32.65 -7.01
N GLN A 129 -12.20 31.55 -6.85
CA GLN A 129 -13.42 31.27 -7.62
C GLN A 129 -14.55 32.24 -7.27
N GLN A 130 -14.71 32.61 -5.99
CA GLN A 130 -15.69 33.62 -5.56
C GLN A 130 -15.36 35.02 -6.08
N ASP A 131 -14.07 35.36 -6.16
CA ASP A 131 -13.58 36.62 -6.77
C ASP A 131 -13.77 36.66 -8.31
N GLY A 132 -14.29 35.59 -8.93
CA GLY A 132 -14.49 35.49 -10.38
C GLY A 132 -13.21 35.22 -11.18
N ASN A 133 -12.08 34.92 -10.52
CA ASN A 133 -10.79 34.64 -11.17
C ASN A 133 -10.25 33.26 -10.76
N PRO A 134 -10.77 32.16 -11.35
CA PRO A 134 -10.33 30.81 -11.01
C PRO A 134 -8.83 30.64 -11.35
N PRO A 135 -8.01 30.15 -10.42
CA PRO A 135 -6.58 30.06 -10.62
C PRO A 135 -6.24 28.95 -11.62
N ASP A 136 -5.41 29.26 -12.61
CA ASP A 136 -4.90 28.28 -13.54
C ASP A 136 -4.06 27.20 -12.84
N ARG A 137 -3.92 26.03 -13.48
CA ARG A 137 -3.09 24.92 -13.02
C ARG A 137 -1.70 25.37 -12.60
N GLN A 138 -1.05 26.26 -13.36
CA GLN A 138 0.29 26.72 -13.02
C GLN A 138 0.30 27.56 -11.74
N ALA A 139 -0.69 28.44 -11.56
CA ALA A 139 -0.83 29.23 -10.35
C ALA A 139 -1.05 28.34 -9.11
N VAL A 140 -1.84 27.28 -9.25
CA VAL A 140 -2.04 26.28 -8.18
C VAL A 140 -0.74 25.55 -7.84
N LEU A 141 0.07 25.15 -8.83
CA LEU A 141 1.35 24.51 -8.58
C LEU A 141 2.36 25.45 -7.89
N VAL A 142 2.40 26.72 -8.29
CA VAL A 142 3.23 27.74 -7.63
C VAL A 142 2.81 27.91 -6.18
N LYS A 143 1.50 28.09 -5.92
CA LYS A 143 0.98 28.25 -4.55
C LYS A 143 1.22 27.00 -3.69
N ALA A 144 1.03 25.81 -4.25
CA ALA A 144 1.32 24.55 -3.57
C ALA A 144 2.81 24.40 -3.24
N THR A 145 3.70 24.84 -4.14
CA THR A 145 5.14 24.85 -3.89
C THR A 145 5.51 25.81 -2.76
N GLN A 146 4.92 27.00 -2.72
CA GLN A 146 5.13 27.96 -1.63
C GLN A 146 4.72 27.36 -0.27
N LEU A 147 3.53 26.77 -0.19
CA LEU A 147 3.06 26.10 1.02
C LEU A 147 3.98 24.93 1.41
N LEU A 148 4.47 24.16 0.43
CA LEU A 148 5.39 23.06 0.67
C LEU A 148 6.74 23.54 1.22
N ARG A 149 7.29 24.65 0.69
CA ARG A 149 8.58 25.20 1.17
C ARG A 149 8.51 25.67 2.61
N ASN A 150 7.35 26.16 3.05
CA ASN A 150 7.14 26.57 4.43
C ASN A 150 7.14 25.39 5.41
N VAL A 151 6.71 24.20 4.98
CA VAL A 151 6.63 23.02 5.86
C VAL A 151 7.84 22.10 5.73
N ASN A 152 8.29 21.87 4.49
CA ASN A 152 9.43 21.02 4.21
C ASN A 152 10.25 21.60 3.04
N PRO A 153 11.27 22.41 3.33
CA PRO A 153 12.08 23.04 2.29
C PRO A 153 12.94 22.04 1.51
N ALA A 154 13.10 20.80 1.97
CA ALA A 154 13.86 19.76 1.26
C ALA A 154 13.01 18.92 0.30
N GLN A 155 11.67 19.05 0.33
CA GLN A 155 10.79 18.21 -0.48
C GLN A 155 10.74 18.65 -1.95
N ALA A 156 10.63 17.69 -2.86
CA ALA A 156 10.48 17.96 -4.29
C ALA A 156 9.18 18.71 -4.58
N ALA A 157 9.23 19.66 -5.53
CA ALA A 157 8.07 20.46 -5.90
C ALA A 157 6.94 19.59 -6.49
N PRO A 158 5.66 19.93 -6.24
CA PRO A 158 4.53 19.23 -6.83
C PRO A 158 4.54 19.35 -8.35
N THR A 159 4.31 18.23 -9.03
CA THR A 159 4.31 18.14 -10.50
C THR A 159 2.90 18.13 -11.09
N SER A 160 2.83 18.14 -12.42
CA SER A 160 1.62 17.86 -13.22
C SER A 160 0.76 16.72 -12.65
N GLY A 161 1.39 15.58 -12.36
CA GLY A 161 0.71 14.38 -11.88
C GLY A 161 0.11 14.57 -10.48
N TRP A 162 0.73 15.39 -9.65
CA TRP A 162 0.19 15.74 -8.34
C TRP A 162 -1.11 16.56 -8.49
N TYR A 163 -1.13 17.57 -9.36
CA TYR A 163 -2.32 18.39 -9.60
C TYR A 163 -3.52 17.55 -10.09
N LYS A 164 -3.29 16.59 -10.99
CA LYS A 164 -4.34 15.66 -11.45
C LYS A 164 -4.96 14.88 -10.28
N ARG A 165 -4.12 14.36 -9.37
CA ARG A 165 -4.58 13.62 -8.18
C ARG A 165 -5.22 14.54 -7.15
N PHE A 166 -4.73 15.78 -7.00
CA PHE A 166 -5.33 16.80 -6.15
C PHE A 166 -6.77 17.08 -6.58
N ARG A 167 -7.02 17.30 -7.88
CA ARG A 167 -8.37 17.48 -8.41
C ARG A 167 -9.29 16.26 -8.20
N GLN A 168 -8.75 15.05 -8.36
CA GLN A 168 -9.52 13.82 -8.10
C GLN A 168 -9.94 13.69 -6.64
N ARG A 169 -9.14 14.22 -5.70
CA ARG A 169 -9.45 14.21 -4.26
C ARG A 169 -10.44 15.28 -3.86
N HIS A 170 -10.47 16.41 -4.57
CA HIS A 170 -11.36 17.54 -4.30
C HIS A 170 -12.31 17.82 -5.46
N PRO A 171 -13.32 16.96 -5.69
CA PRO A 171 -14.32 17.19 -6.74
C PRO A 171 -15.16 18.44 -6.49
N LYS A 172 -15.15 19.00 -5.27
CA LYS A 172 -15.83 20.26 -4.94
C LYS A 172 -15.20 21.47 -5.63
N LEU A 173 -13.93 21.37 -6.02
CA LEU A 173 -13.24 22.36 -6.85
C LEU A 173 -13.60 22.12 -8.31
N THR A 174 -14.88 22.27 -8.64
CA THR A 174 -15.40 22.13 -10.00
C THR A 174 -15.70 23.51 -10.56
N ARG A 175 -14.89 23.88 -11.55
CA ARG A 175 -15.02 25.02 -12.45
C ARG A 175 -15.08 26.39 -11.77
#